data_AF-A0A3B0XG11-F1
#
_entry.id   AF-A0A3B0XG11-F1
#
_cell.length_a   1.000
_cell.length_b   1.000
_cell.length_c   1.000
_cell.angle_alpha   90.00
_cell.angle_beta   90.00
_cell.angle_gamma   90.00
#
_symmetry.space_group_name_H-M   'P 1'
#
loop_
_entity.id
_entity.type
_entity.pdbx_description
1 polymer ?
#
loop_
_entity_poly.entity_id
_entity_poly.type
_entity_poly.pdbx_seq_one_letter_code
_entity_poly.pdbx_strand_id
1 'polypeptide(L)'
;MKIKETPMANTGIKGKKAMRLTAETMEAGMTEFKSARDSTTELNGEVDWTNWGSYDYEKMDQEKDDVIVWVAGSLKNVFNDLVELCEDEDFKEELQKITTIAVSGQEEIGTYHIDFSLDGTTLLVCMNADAISSTQNKDRLKAVWE
;
A
#
# COMPACT_ATOMS: atom_id res chain seq x y z
N MET A 1 -12.04 6.05 -11.10
CA MET A 1 -11.36 5.28 -10.03
C MET A 1 -11.80 3.85 -10.16
N LYS A 2 -10.82 2.95 -10.30
CA LYS A 2 -11.03 1.52 -10.38
C LYS A 2 -9.97 0.85 -9.51
N ILE A 3 -10.37 -0.20 -8.80
CA ILE A 3 -9.45 -1.06 -8.05
C ILE A 3 -9.38 -2.40 -8.78
N LYS A 4 -8.17 -2.81 -9.13
CA LYS A 4 -7.89 -4.13 -9.69
C LYS A 4 -7.22 -4.97 -8.62
N GLU A 5 -7.76 -6.17 -8.39
CA GLU A 5 -7.17 -7.12 -7.45
C GLU A 5 -6.65 -8.35 -8.18
N THR A 6 -5.44 -8.77 -7.83
CA THR A 6 -4.91 -10.09 -8.17
C THR A 6 -4.97 -10.95 -6.90
N PRO A 7 -5.94 -11.89 -6.79
CA PRO A 7 -6.16 -12.62 -5.55
C PRO A 7 -5.13 -13.73 -5.34
N MET A 8 -4.82 -14.01 -4.08
CA MET A 8 -3.98 -15.13 -3.68
C MET A 8 -4.75 -16.47 -3.73
N ALA A 9 -4.11 -17.50 -4.28
CA ALA A 9 -4.67 -18.84 -4.34
C ALA A 9 -4.91 -19.46 -2.94
N ASN A 10 -5.96 -20.28 -2.81
CA ASN A 10 -6.29 -21.06 -1.61
C ASN A 10 -6.44 -20.28 -0.30
N THR A 11 -6.91 -19.03 -0.38
CA THR A 11 -7.15 -18.19 0.81
C THR A 11 -8.44 -18.59 1.54
N GLY A 12 -8.35 -18.79 2.86
CA GLY A 12 -9.49 -19.10 3.74
C GLY A 12 -10.47 -17.92 3.91
N ILE A 13 -11.57 -18.13 4.64
CA ILE A 13 -12.60 -17.09 4.83
C ILE A 13 -12.02 -15.85 5.54
N LYS A 14 -11.11 -16.04 6.51
CA LYS A 14 -10.46 -14.94 7.25
C LYS A 14 -9.62 -14.08 6.30
N GLY A 15 -8.70 -14.67 5.54
CA GLY A 15 -7.94 -13.96 4.51
C GLY A 15 -8.82 -13.27 3.46
N LYS A 16 -9.91 -13.90 2.98
CA LYS A 16 -10.84 -13.24 2.03
C LYS A 16 -11.49 -11.98 2.61
N LYS A 17 -11.88 -12.00 3.89
CA LYS A 17 -12.43 -10.82 4.57
C LYS A 17 -11.38 -9.70 4.70
N ALA A 18 -10.13 -10.07 4.99
CA ALA A 18 -9.03 -9.12 5.11
C ALA A 18 -8.64 -8.49 3.77
N MET A 19 -8.62 -9.27 2.68
CA MET A 19 -8.42 -8.75 1.32
C MET A 19 -9.52 -7.74 0.96
N ARG A 20 -10.79 -8.06 1.22
CA ARG A 20 -11.90 -7.12 1.01
C ARG A 20 -11.77 -5.85 1.83
N LEU A 21 -11.40 -5.96 3.11
CA LEU A 21 -11.17 -4.79 3.97
C LEU A 21 -10.03 -3.91 3.43
N THR A 22 -8.99 -4.52 2.86
CA THR A 22 -7.89 -3.79 2.22
C THR A 22 -8.36 -3.04 0.99
N ALA A 23 -9.20 -3.66 0.14
CA ALA A 23 -9.81 -2.97 -1.01
C ALA A 23 -10.69 -1.79 -0.58
N GLU A 24 -11.54 -1.98 0.43
CA GLU A 24 -12.38 -0.91 1.01
C GLU A 24 -11.51 0.23 1.56
N THR A 25 -10.41 -0.10 2.24
CA THR A 25 -9.46 0.89 2.76
C THR A 25 -8.73 1.63 1.65
N MET A 26 -8.36 0.92 0.59
CA MET A 26 -7.75 1.52 -0.60
C MET A 26 -8.70 2.50 -1.26
N GLU A 27 -9.97 2.13 -1.44
CA GLU A 27 -10.98 3.01 -2.04
C GLU A 27 -11.16 4.30 -1.23
N ALA A 28 -11.27 4.17 0.10
CA ALA A 28 -11.40 5.31 1.00
C ALA A 28 -10.15 6.22 0.95
N GLY A 29 -8.96 5.64 1.11
CA GLY A 29 -7.70 6.39 1.10
C GLY A 29 -7.42 7.05 -0.25
N MET A 30 -7.71 6.37 -1.37
CA MET A 30 -7.60 6.96 -2.70
C MET A 30 -8.58 8.11 -2.90
N THR A 31 -9.77 8.04 -2.32
CA THR A 31 -10.76 9.12 -2.40
C THR A 31 -10.27 10.36 -1.65
N GLU A 32 -9.73 10.17 -0.45
CA GLU A 32 -9.12 11.24 0.34
C GLU A 32 -7.90 11.83 -0.36
N PHE A 33 -6.96 10.98 -0.81
CA PHE A 33 -5.77 11.42 -1.54
C PHE A 33 -6.10 12.15 -2.84
N LYS A 34 -7.07 11.66 -3.62
CA LYS A 34 -7.53 12.34 -4.83
C LYS A 34 -8.09 13.74 -4.51
N SER A 35 -8.78 13.89 -3.40
CA SER A 35 -9.32 15.18 -2.95
C SER A 35 -8.21 16.11 -2.47
N ALA A 36 -7.25 15.60 -1.72
CA ALA A 36 -6.13 16.37 -1.15
C ALA A 36 -5.17 16.90 -2.21
N ARG A 37 -4.83 16.09 -3.22
CA ARG A 37 -3.88 16.47 -4.27
C ARG A 37 -4.40 17.51 -5.28
N ASP A 38 -5.69 17.87 -5.21
CA ASP A 38 -6.35 18.79 -6.14
C ASP A 38 -6.11 18.45 -7.63
N SER A 39 -6.31 17.18 -7.99
CA SER A 39 -6.07 16.70 -9.36
C SER A 39 -7.33 16.09 -9.97
N THR A 40 -7.60 16.49 -11.22
CA THR A 40 -8.67 15.91 -12.04
C THR A 40 -8.25 14.58 -12.70
N THR A 41 -6.95 14.26 -12.67
CA THR A 41 -6.39 13.04 -13.24
C THR A 41 -7.01 11.81 -12.58
N GLU A 42 -7.35 10.82 -13.40
CA GLU A 42 -7.85 9.55 -12.89
C GLU A 42 -6.79 8.86 -12.02
N LEU A 43 -7.23 8.36 -10.87
CA LEU A 43 -6.42 7.57 -9.96
C LEU A 43 -6.93 6.13 -9.97
N ASN A 44 -6.03 5.18 -10.23
CA ASN A 44 -6.29 3.75 -10.21
C ASN A 44 -5.58 3.10 -9.03
N GLY A 45 -6.19 2.04 -8.51
CA GLY A 45 -5.64 1.24 -7.42
C GLY A 45 -5.40 -0.18 -7.88
N GLU A 46 -4.26 -0.76 -7.50
CA GLU A 46 -3.97 -2.17 -7.72
C GLU A 46 -3.53 -2.82 -6.41
N VAL A 47 -4.05 -4.02 -6.13
CA VAL A 47 -3.58 -4.84 -5.01
C VAL A 47 -3.22 -6.22 -5.53
N ASP A 48 -1.93 -6.55 -5.44
CA ASP A 48 -1.41 -7.87 -5.79
C ASP A 48 -1.13 -8.69 -4.54
N TRP A 49 -1.94 -9.74 -4.37
CA TRP A 49 -1.84 -10.65 -3.25
C TRP A 49 -0.89 -11.83 -3.50
N THR A 50 -0.32 -11.97 -4.69
CA THR A 50 0.44 -13.16 -5.11
C THR A 50 1.62 -13.45 -4.19
N ASN A 51 2.42 -12.42 -3.86
CA ASN A 51 3.63 -12.57 -3.04
C ASN A 51 3.34 -12.91 -1.57
N TRP A 52 2.15 -12.58 -1.06
CA TRP A 52 1.73 -12.95 0.29
C TRP A 52 1.49 -14.46 0.43
N GLY A 53 1.34 -15.18 -0.68
CA GLY A 53 1.22 -16.63 -0.68
C GLY A 53 2.54 -17.35 -0.44
N SER A 54 3.66 -16.69 -0.76
CA SER A 54 4.99 -17.31 -0.81
C SER A 54 5.85 -17.08 0.44
N TYR A 55 5.41 -16.25 1.38
CA TYR A 55 6.16 -16.04 2.61
C TYR A 55 6.22 -17.31 3.47
N ASP A 56 7.37 -17.50 4.11
CA ASP A 56 7.59 -18.55 5.12
C ASP A 56 7.16 -18.04 6.49
N TYR A 57 5.84 -18.00 6.70
CA TYR A 57 5.20 -17.51 7.93
C TYR A 57 5.64 -18.27 9.19
N GLU A 58 6.03 -19.53 9.06
CA GLU A 58 6.55 -20.34 10.17
C GLU A 58 7.91 -19.78 10.64
N LYS A 59 8.81 -19.44 9.72
CA LYS A 59 10.09 -18.79 10.07
C LYS A 59 9.92 -17.38 10.64
N MET A 60 8.83 -16.71 10.29
CA MET A 60 8.50 -15.37 10.78
C MET A 60 7.84 -15.38 12.16
N ASP A 61 7.49 -16.57 12.69
CA ASP A 61 6.71 -16.72 13.93
C ASP A 61 5.38 -15.92 13.87
N GLN A 62 4.71 -15.95 12.71
CA GLN A 62 3.46 -15.22 12.46
C GLN A 62 2.42 -16.09 11.78
N GLU A 63 1.14 -15.84 12.07
CA GLU A 63 0.05 -16.45 11.30
C GLU A 63 -0.25 -15.65 10.04
N LYS A 64 -0.22 -16.32 8.89
CA LYS A 64 -0.55 -15.73 7.58
C LYS A 64 -1.83 -14.87 7.59
N ASP A 65 -2.91 -15.41 8.14
CA ASP A 65 -4.20 -14.71 8.14
C ASP A 65 -4.19 -13.47 9.05
N ASP A 66 -3.34 -13.41 10.08
CA ASP A 66 -3.17 -12.21 10.91
C ASP A 66 -2.37 -11.14 10.17
N VAL A 67 -1.31 -11.55 9.47
CA VAL A 67 -0.52 -10.65 8.62
C VAL A 67 -1.39 -9.97 7.57
N ILE A 68 -2.22 -10.75 6.86
CA ILE A 68 -3.11 -10.22 5.81
C ILE A 68 -4.10 -9.22 6.41
N VAL A 69 -4.57 -9.41 7.65
CA VAL A 69 -5.46 -8.46 8.33
C VAL A 69 -4.78 -7.11 8.57
N TRP A 70 -3.48 -7.10 8.84
CA TRP A 70 -2.74 -5.87 9.13
C TRP A 70 -2.46 -5.01 7.91
N VAL A 71 -2.47 -5.58 6.70
CA VAL A 71 -2.22 -4.86 5.44
C VAL A 71 -3.16 -3.66 5.30
N ALA A 72 -4.45 -3.82 5.62
CA ALA A 72 -5.41 -2.70 5.57
C ALA A 72 -5.03 -1.55 6.51
N GLY A 73 -4.58 -1.86 7.74
CA GLY A 73 -4.14 -0.84 8.69
C GLY A 73 -2.89 -0.10 8.22
N SER A 74 -1.90 -0.83 7.71
CA SER A 74 -0.69 -0.24 7.13
C SER A 74 -1.00 0.64 5.92
N LEU A 75 -1.89 0.18 5.03
CA LEU A 75 -2.33 0.93 3.86
C LEU A 75 -3.02 2.24 4.24
N LYS A 76 -3.86 2.22 5.28
CA LYS A 76 -4.48 3.44 5.81
C LYS A 76 -3.43 4.47 6.24
N ASN A 77 -2.39 4.03 6.95
CA ASN A 77 -1.33 4.94 7.37
C ASN A 77 -0.57 5.53 6.18
N VAL A 78 -0.29 4.73 5.14
CA VAL A 78 0.31 5.23 3.89
C VAL A 78 -0.55 6.31 3.25
N PHE A 79 -1.88 6.13 3.18
CA PHE A 79 -2.76 7.16 2.63
C PHE A 79 -2.82 8.43 3.48
N ASN A 80 -2.80 8.30 4.81
CA ASN A 80 -2.71 9.47 5.69
C ASN A 80 -1.43 10.28 5.42
N ASP A 81 -0.30 9.59 5.28
CA ASP A 81 0.99 10.24 4.98
C ASP A 81 0.96 10.89 3.58
N LEU A 82 0.40 10.23 2.56
CA LEU A 82 0.24 10.80 1.22
C LEU A 82 -0.66 12.05 1.21
N VAL A 83 -1.75 12.04 1.98
CA VAL A 83 -2.64 13.19 2.15
C VAL A 83 -1.91 14.34 2.83
N GLU A 84 -1.15 14.06 3.90
CA GLU A 84 -0.36 15.09 4.58
C GLU A 84 0.72 15.67 3.66
N LEU A 85 1.39 14.85 2.84
CA LEU A 85 2.38 15.33 1.87
C LEU A 85 1.78 16.21 0.77
N CYS A 86 0.47 16.13 0.50
CA CYS A 86 -0.19 17.05 -0.43
C CYS A 86 -0.28 18.50 0.11
N GLU A 87 -0.11 18.69 1.42
CA GLU A 87 -0.02 20.02 2.05
C GLU A 87 1.38 20.64 1.92
N ASP A 88 2.39 19.82 1.57
CA ASP A 88 3.77 20.24 1.38
C ASP A 88 3.97 20.65 -0.11
N GLU A 89 4.16 21.94 -0.35
CA GLU A 89 4.23 22.51 -1.71
C GLU A 89 5.37 21.91 -2.54
N ASP A 90 6.45 21.41 -1.91
CA ASP A 90 7.58 20.77 -2.59
C ASP A 90 7.19 19.40 -3.19
N PHE A 91 6.19 18.71 -2.63
CA PHE A 91 5.74 17.38 -3.09
C PHE A 91 4.45 17.42 -3.91
N LYS A 92 3.67 18.49 -3.78
CA LYS A 92 2.34 18.63 -4.38
C LYS A 92 2.30 18.39 -5.89
N GLU A 93 3.22 19.00 -6.63
CA GLU A 93 3.28 18.82 -8.10
C GLU A 93 3.60 17.38 -8.48
N GLU A 94 4.45 16.70 -7.73
CA GLU A 94 4.83 15.32 -7.99
C GLU A 94 3.68 14.35 -7.66
N LEU A 95 2.99 14.56 -6.54
CA LEU A 95 1.84 13.76 -6.12
C LEU A 95 0.65 13.86 -7.09
N GLN A 96 0.51 15.00 -7.78
CA GLN A 96 -0.49 15.18 -8.84
C GLN A 96 -0.23 14.33 -10.09
N LYS A 97 1.03 13.95 -10.34
CA LYS A 97 1.42 13.13 -11.50
C LYS A 97 1.08 11.65 -11.30
N ILE A 98 0.88 11.19 -10.07
CA ILE A 98 0.54 9.81 -9.78
C ILE A 98 -0.82 9.46 -10.43
N THR A 99 -0.84 8.44 -11.27
CA THR A 99 -2.07 7.91 -11.89
C THR A 99 -2.46 6.57 -11.30
N THR A 100 -1.53 5.89 -10.62
CA THR A 100 -1.75 4.55 -10.10
C THR A 100 -1.01 4.36 -8.78
N ILE A 101 -1.68 3.75 -7.80
CA ILE A 101 -1.05 3.26 -6.58
C ILE A 101 -1.17 1.74 -6.64
N ALA A 102 -0.04 1.04 -6.67
CA ALA A 102 0.00 -0.42 -6.73
C ALA A 102 0.61 -0.96 -5.43
N VAL A 103 -0.15 -1.81 -4.75
CA VAL A 103 0.21 -2.42 -3.46
C VAL A 103 0.55 -3.88 -3.69
N SER A 104 1.70 -4.33 -3.18
CA SER A 104 2.11 -5.74 -3.25
C SER A 104 2.84 -6.16 -1.99
N GLY A 105 3.01 -7.49 -1.83
CA GLY A 105 3.93 -8.04 -0.84
C GLY A 105 5.37 -7.97 -1.35
N GLN A 106 6.33 -7.69 -0.47
CA GLN A 106 7.75 -7.85 -0.78
C GLN A 106 8.12 -9.31 -1.11
N GLU A 107 9.12 -9.49 -1.96
CA GLU A 107 9.66 -10.83 -2.24
C GLU A 107 10.66 -11.28 -1.18
N GLU A 108 11.39 -10.36 -0.56
CA GLU A 108 12.40 -10.64 0.46
C GLU A 108 11.90 -10.32 1.87
N ILE A 109 12.11 -11.27 2.78
CA ILE A 109 11.80 -11.13 4.21
C ILE A 109 13.02 -10.47 4.90
N GLY A 110 12.79 -9.52 5.82
CA GLY A 110 13.85 -8.93 6.65
C GLY A 110 13.89 -7.40 6.70
N THR A 111 12.98 -6.72 5.99
CA THR A 111 12.79 -5.27 6.08
C THR A 111 11.60 -4.98 7.00
N TYR A 112 11.83 -4.23 8.07
CA TYR A 112 10.78 -3.83 9.02
C TYR A 112 9.97 -2.60 8.56
N HIS A 113 9.97 -2.32 7.26
CA HIS A 113 9.41 -1.10 6.70
C HIS A 113 8.69 -1.37 5.39
N ILE A 114 7.81 -0.44 5.03
CA ILE A 114 7.19 -0.40 3.71
C ILE A 114 8.17 0.27 2.76
N ASP A 115 8.36 -0.34 1.58
CA ASP A 115 9.17 0.25 0.52
C ASP A 115 8.29 0.97 -0.49
N PHE A 116 8.79 2.11 -0.95
CA PHE A 116 8.14 2.96 -1.91
C PHE A 116 9.08 3.21 -3.09
N SER A 117 8.53 3.21 -4.30
CA SER A 117 9.26 3.59 -5.51
C SER A 117 8.30 4.08 -6.59
N LEU A 118 8.83 4.73 -7.62
CA LEU A 118 8.07 5.16 -8.79
C LEU A 118 8.47 4.36 -10.02
N ASP A 119 7.46 3.90 -10.74
CA ASP A 119 7.58 3.45 -12.12
C ASP A 119 6.71 4.35 -13.00
N GLY A 120 7.34 5.39 -13.58
CA GLY A 120 6.64 6.45 -14.29
C GLY A 120 5.66 7.19 -13.38
N THR A 121 4.35 7.03 -13.63
CA THR A 121 3.26 7.63 -12.83
C THR A 121 2.63 6.66 -11.84
N THR A 122 3.24 5.50 -11.64
CA THR A 122 2.80 4.48 -10.69
C THR A 122 3.62 4.54 -9.42
N LEU A 123 2.97 4.82 -8.29
CA LEU A 123 3.56 4.64 -6.97
C LEU A 123 3.44 3.17 -6.57
N LEU A 124 4.58 2.49 -6.45
CA LEU A 124 4.69 1.12 -5.95
C LEU A 124 4.82 1.16 -4.43
N VAL A 125 3.94 0.43 -3.74
CA VAL A 125 3.89 0.29 -2.29
C VAL A 125 4.10 -1.18 -1.94
N CYS A 126 5.33 -1.54 -1.60
CA CYS A 126 5.72 -2.91 -1.32
C CYS A 126 5.75 -3.13 0.20
N MET A 127 4.76 -3.83 0.73
CA MET A 127 4.60 -4.06 2.16
C MET A 127 5.21 -5.41 2.56
N ASN A 128 6.00 -5.39 3.63
CA ASN A 128 6.48 -6.61 4.26
C ASN A 128 5.46 -7.10 5.30
N ALA A 129 5.40 -8.41 5.50
CA ALA A 129 4.62 -9.01 6.57
C ALA A 129 5.05 -8.51 7.96
N ASP A 130 6.32 -8.14 8.14
CA ASP A 130 6.85 -7.58 9.40
C ASP A 130 6.75 -6.05 9.53
N ALA A 131 6.21 -5.34 8.52
CA ALA A 131 6.19 -3.87 8.50
C ALA A 131 5.02 -3.23 9.28
N ILE A 132 4.30 -4.02 10.09
CA ILE A 132 3.07 -3.61 10.80
C ILE A 132 3.30 -2.41 11.73
N SER A 133 4.52 -2.23 12.22
CA SER A 133 4.92 -1.13 13.11
C SER A 133 5.79 -0.08 12.43
N SER A 134 5.84 -0.02 11.10
CA SER A 134 6.67 0.95 10.40
C SER A 134 6.20 2.38 10.72
N THR A 135 7.00 3.12 11.50
CA THR A 135 6.78 4.54 11.79
C THR A 135 7.51 5.47 10.81
N GLN A 136 8.19 4.90 9.81
CA GLN A 136 9.07 5.62 8.88
C GLN A 136 8.40 5.87 7.51
N ASN A 137 7.12 5.56 7.37
CA ASN A 137 6.43 5.59 6.09
C ASN A 137 6.54 6.97 5.41
N LYS A 138 6.30 8.04 6.16
CA LYS A 138 6.43 9.42 5.67
C LYS A 138 7.83 9.75 5.15
N ASP A 139 8.88 9.49 5.94
CA ASP A 139 10.26 9.77 5.53
C ASP A 139 10.64 8.96 4.28
N ARG A 140 10.21 7.70 4.21
CA ARG A 140 10.46 6.82 3.06
C ARG A 140 9.67 7.21 1.82
N LEU A 141 8.44 7.70 1.99
CA LEU A 141 7.64 8.29 0.92
C LEU A 141 8.34 9.53 0.35
N LYS A 142 8.82 10.44 1.21
CA LYS A 142 9.57 11.63 0.76
C LYS A 142 10.80 11.26 -0.07
N ALA A 143 11.57 10.27 0.39
CA ALA A 143 12.78 9.80 -0.27
C ALA A 143 12.57 9.24 -1.69
N VAL A 144 11.33 8.99 -2.12
CA VAL A 144 11.01 8.59 -3.50
C VAL A 144 11.31 9.71 -4.51
N TRP A 145 11.28 10.97 -4.06
CA TRP A 145 11.46 12.17 -4.89
C TRP A 145 12.77 12.92 -4.63
N GLU A 146 13.66 12.38 -3.78
CA GLU A 146 14.99 12.92 -3.48
C GLU A 146 16.09 12.21 -4.29
#